data_AF-A0A6B2XNF5-F1
#
_entry.id   AF-A0A6B2XNF5-F1
#
_cell.length_a   1.000
_cell.length_b   1.000
_cell.length_c   1.000
_cell.angle_alpha   90.00
_cell.angle_beta   90.00
_cell.angle_gamma   90.00
#
_symmetry.space_group_name_H-M   'P 1'
#
loop_
_entity.id
_entity.type
_entity.pdbx_description
1 polymer ?
#
loop_
_entity_poly.entity_id
_entity_poly.type
_entity_poly.pdbx_seq_one_letter_code
_entity_poly.pdbx_strand_id
1 'polypeptide(L)' 'MIRVLLADDEPLIRGAFAALLSLEADLEIVAEAATGPDAIEMALHHRPDVAVLDL' A
#
# COMPACT_ATOMS: atom_id res chain seq x y z
N MET A 1 -1.16 -10.16 11.57
CA MET A 1 -0.48 -9.38 10.54
C MET A 1 -1.45 -9.20 9.39
N ILE A 2 -1.91 -7.98 9.16
CA ILE A 2 -2.75 -7.59 8.03
C ILE A 2 -1.82 -6.99 6.97
N ARG A 3 -1.87 -7.53 5.77
CA ARG A 3 -0.98 -7.20 4.65
C ARG A 3 -1.62 -6.10 3.81
N VAL A 4 -0.96 -4.96 3.73
CA VAL A 4 -1.48 -3.74 3.11
C VAL A 4 -0.74 -3.43 1.82
N LEU A 5 -1.50 -3.12 0.76
CA LEU A 5 -1.00 -2.44 -0.43
C LEU A 5 -1.38 -0.96 -0.35
N LEU A 6 -0.41 -0.05 -0.58
CA LEU A 6 -0.68 1.38 -0.73
C LEU A 6 -0.55 1.77 -2.20
N ALA A 7 -1.58 2.39 -2.78
CA ALA A 7 -1.53 2.96 -4.12
C ALA A 7 -1.96 4.43 -4.09
N ASP A 8 -1.07 5.32 -4.48
CA ASP A 8 -1.25 6.77 -4.46
C ASP A 8 -0.22 7.37 -5.42
N ASP A 9 -0.59 8.33 -6.28
CA ASP A 9 0.33 8.90 -7.27
C ASP A 9 1.24 10.01 -6.69
N GLU A 10 0.96 10.49 -5.47
CA GLU A 10 1.75 11.46 -4.72
C GLU A 10 2.74 10.76 -3.76
N PRO A 11 4.06 10.77 -4.04
CA PRO A 11 5.04 10.08 -3.20
C PRO A 11 5.09 10.58 -1.75
N LEU A 12 4.74 11.85 -1.53
CA LEU A 12 4.71 12.46 -0.20
C LEU A 12 3.59 11.85 0.66
N ILE A 13 2.39 11.71 0.10
CA ILE A 13 1.24 11.14 0.80
C ILE A 13 1.46 9.65 1.06
N ARG A 14 1.93 8.92 0.04
CA ARG A 14 2.28 7.50 0.18
C ARG A 14 3.32 7.27 1.29
N GLY A 15 4.37 8.11 1.34
CA GLY A 15 5.38 8.05 2.39
C GLY A 15 4.82 8.39 3.79
N ALA A 16 3.89 9.34 3.89
CA ALA A 16 3.24 9.69 5.14
C ALA A 16 2.35 8.53 5.65
N PHE A 17 1.56 7.90 4.77
CA PHE A 17 0.80 6.71 5.13
C PHE A 17 1.72 5.55 5.52
N ALA A 18 2.80 5.32 4.78
CA ALA A 18 3.75 4.27 5.14
C ALA A 18 4.33 4.45 6.54
N ALA A 19 4.74 5.69 6.88
CA ALA A 19 5.24 6.02 8.21
C ALA A 19 4.18 5.82 9.30
N LEU A 20 2.93 6.26 9.08
CA LEU A 20 1.85 6.09 10.05
C LEU A 20 1.50 4.61 10.27
N LEU A 21 1.33 3.84 9.20
CA LEU A 21 0.98 2.41 9.28
C LEU A 21 2.11 1.58 9.90
N SER A 22 3.37 1.99 9.75
CA SER A 22 4.52 1.29 10.36
C SER A 22 4.56 1.35 11.90
N LEU A 23 3.75 2.23 12.51
CA LEU A 23 3.62 2.32 13.97
C LEU A 23 2.71 1.22 14.54
N GLU A 24 1.85 0.62 13.72
CA GLU A 24 0.92 -0.41 14.14
C GLU A 24 1.57 -1.80 14.01
N ALA A 25 1.65 -2.52 15.14
CA ALA A 25 2.38 -3.80 15.21
C ALA A 25 1.69 -4.94 14.45
N ASP A 26 0.42 -4.78 14.07
CA ASP A 26 -0.37 -5.76 13.35
C ASP A 26 -0.46 -5.49 11.85
N LEU A 27 0.12 -4.40 11.34
CA LEU A 27 0.10 -4.04 9.92
C LEU A 27 1.47 -4.25 9.25
N GLU A 28 1.45 -4.71 8.01
CA GLU A 28 2.64 -4.88 7.17
C GLU A 28 2.37 -4.35 5.76
N ILE A 29 3.16 -3.38 5.29
CA ILE A 29 3.07 -2.90 3.91
C ILE A 29 3.84 -3.86 3.02
N VAL A 30 3.11 -4.57 2.16
CA VAL A 30 3.69 -5.62 1.30
C VAL A 30 3.99 -5.15 -0.10
N ALA A 31 3.43 -4.00 -0.52
CA ALA A 31 3.71 -3.35 -1.79
C ALA A 31 3.22 -1.90 -1.80
N GLU A 32 3.85 -1.09 -2.65
CA GLU A 32 3.48 0.27 -2.96
C GLU A 32 3.33 0.44 -4.48
N ALA A 33 2.37 1.23 -4.91
CA ALA A 33 2.13 1.55 -6.32
C ALA A 33 1.88 3.05 -6.50
N ALA A 34 2.29 3.59 -7.65
CA ALA A 34 2.03 4.98 -8.03
C ALA A 34 0.92 5.12 -9.08
N THR A 35 0.41 4.00 -9.61
CA THR A 35 -0.61 4.00 -10.65
C THR A 35 -1.58 2.83 -10.45
N GLY A 36 -2.79 2.95 -11.01
CA GLY A 36 -3.78 1.86 -11.00
C GLY A 36 -3.28 0.54 -11.61
N PRO A 37 -2.67 0.55 -12.82
CA PRO A 37 -2.11 -0.67 -13.41
C PRO A 37 -1.06 -1.34 -12.54
N ASP A 38 -0.12 -0.56 -11.97
CA ASP A 38 0.90 -1.09 -11.07
C ASP A 38 0.26 -1.67 -9.80
N ALA A 39 -0.77 -1.00 -9.26
CA ALA A 39 -1.51 -1.47 -8.09
C ALA A 39 -2.18 -2.84 -8.34
N ILE A 40 -2.73 -3.05 -9.55
CA ILE A 40 -3.31 -4.34 -9.94
C ILE A 40 -2.23 -5.42 -10.03
N GLU A 41 -1.10 -5.14 -10.68
CA GLU A 41 0.02 -6.09 -10.79
C GLU A 41 0.55 -6.47 -9.40
N MET A 42 0.79 -5.47 -8.55
CA MET A 42 1.25 -5.67 -7.18
C MET A 42 0.23 -6.42 -6.34
N ALA A 43 -1.07 -6.15 -6.47
CA ALA A 43 -2.11 -6.88 -5.76
C ALA A 43 -2.14 -8.37 -6.15
N LEU A 44 -1.97 -8.68 -7.44
CA LEU A 44 -1.92 -10.06 -7.92
C LEU A 44 -0.67 -10.80 -7.43
N HIS A 45 0.49 -10.13 -7.43
CA HIS A 45 1.76 -10.72 -7.00
C HIS A 45 1.84 -10.89 -5.48
N HIS A 46 1.54 -9.82 -4.73
CA HIS A 46 1.72 -9.79 -3.28
C HIS A 46 0.51 -10.33 -2.52
N ARG A 47 -0.68 -10.39 -3.13
CA ARG A 47 -1.92 -10.90 -2.49
C ARG A 47 -2.20 -10.22 -1.13
N PRO A 48 -2.28 -8.87 -1.07
CA PRO A 48 -2.56 -8.16 0.18
C PRO A 48 -3.95 -8.52 0.73
N ASP A 49 -4.15 -8.34 2.02
CA ASP A 49 -5.45 -8.50 2.68
C ASP A 49 -6.35 -7.29 2.44
N VAL A 50 -5.75 -6.09 2.38
CA VAL A 50 -6.43 -4.83 2.09
C VAL A 50 -5.58 -3.96 1.18
N ALA A 51 -6.23 -3.17 0.33
CA ALA A 51 -5.58 -2.14 -0.48
C ALA A 51 -6.16 -0.77 -0.12
N VAL A 52 -5.29 0.21 0.11
CA VAL A 52 -5.64 1.62 0.20
C VAL A 52 -5.32 2.24 -1.15
N LEU A 53 -6.34 2.76 -1.82
CA LEU A 53 -6.23 3.32 -3.18
C LEU A 53 -6.64 4.79 -3.14
N ASP A 54 -5.80 5.66 -3.68
CA ASP A 54 -6.15 7.03 -4.03
C ASP A 54 -6.98 7.08 -5.33
N LEU A 55 -7.76 8.15 -5.52
CA LEU A 55 -8.73 8.32 -6.62
C LEU A 55 -8.21 9.15 -7.79
#